data_AF-A0A2X3F9U4-F1
#
_entry.id   AF-A0A2X3F9U4-F1
#
_cell.length_a   1.000
_cell.length_b   1.000
_cell.length_c   1.000
_cell.angle_alpha   90.00
_cell.angle_beta   90.00
_cell.angle_gamma   90.00
#
_symmetry.space_group_name_H-M   'P 1'
#
loop_
_entity.id
_entity.type
_entity.pdbx_description
1 polymer ?
#
loop_
_entity_poly.entity_id
_entity_poly.type
_entity_poly.pdbx_seq_one_letter_code
_entity_poly.pdbx_strand_id
1 'polypeptide(L)'
;MQLREHITRPAYLTILTQYIHYSVEEGGEFYTPEKGIARGCALSPLMGALHLWAVDNYFAHQHKIYYGRYMDDFVILTYSRWQLRKQVKQLNKYLASLGFEKHPDKTFIGKVSRGFDWLGAWLTDKVVVGIAPRALTNHREKVRRLYEQTRHWSKTKQARRVSDYRARWKIWGGYGRTPVLRPLLRPPLRSYAQAGRMLPGAFR
;
A
#
# COMPACT_ATOMS: atom_id res chain seq x y z
N MET A 1 -7.00 -22.53 8.78
CA MET A 1 -7.01 -21.07 9.02
C MET A 1 -5.69 -20.73 9.69
N GLN A 2 -4.81 -19.96 9.03
CA GLN A 2 -3.44 -19.65 9.49
C GLN A 2 -3.36 -19.22 10.97
N LEU A 3 -4.41 -18.59 11.51
CA LEU A 3 -4.50 -18.24 12.93
C LEU A 3 -4.29 -19.42 13.88
N ARG A 4 -4.77 -20.63 13.53
CA ARG A 4 -4.64 -21.83 14.38
C ARG A 4 -3.20 -22.32 14.47
N GLU A 5 -2.35 -21.98 13.50
CA GLU A 5 -0.93 -22.32 13.51
C GLU A 5 -0.15 -21.46 14.51
N HIS A 6 -0.65 -20.25 14.80
CA HIS A 6 0.02 -19.28 15.66
C HIS A 6 -0.68 -19.04 17.01
N ILE A 7 -1.95 -19.44 17.15
CA ILE A 7 -2.77 -19.21 18.35
C ILE A 7 -3.33 -20.54 18.83
N THR A 8 -2.80 -21.02 19.96
CA THR A 8 -3.18 -22.33 20.54
C THR A 8 -4.41 -22.23 21.44
N ARG A 9 -4.70 -21.06 22.03
CA ARG A 9 -5.80 -20.92 23.02
C ARG A 9 -7.16 -20.81 22.32
N PRO A 10 -8.12 -21.72 22.60
CA PRO A 10 -9.44 -21.72 21.95
C PRO A 10 -10.23 -20.42 22.15
N ALA A 11 -10.17 -19.81 23.34
CA ALA A 11 -10.90 -18.58 23.64
C ALA A 11 -10.53 -17.41 22.70
N TYR A 12 -9.26 -17.26 22.37
CA TYR A 12 -8.81 -16.23 21.43
C TYR A 12 -9.26 -16.51 20.00
N LEU A 13 -9.26 -17.78 19.59
CA LEU A 13 -9.80 -18.17 18.29
C LEU A 13 -11.29 -17.84 18.17
N THR A 14 -12.06 -18.04 19.24
CA THR A 14 -13.49 -17.67 19.27
C THR A 14 -13.67 -16.17 19.05
N ILE A 15 -12.94 -15.33 19.78
CA ILE A 15 -13.04 -13.86 19.66
C ILE A 15 -12.61 -13.40 18.26
N LEU A 16 -11.53 -13.95 17.73
CA LEU A 16 -11.05 -13.61 16.38
C LEU A 16 -12.02 -14.05 15.29
N THR A 17 -12.70 -15.18 15.51
CA THR A 17 -13.76 -15.67 14.62
C THR A 17 -14.94 -14.69 14.63
N GLN A 18 -15.39 -14.25 15.81
CA GLN A 18 -16.43 -13.21 15.92
C GLN A 18 -16.03 -11.90 15.25
N TYR A 19 -14.78 -11.48 15.41
CA TYR A 19 -14.25 -10.30 14.74
C TYR A 19 -14.28 -10.41 13.20
N ILE A 20 -14.00 -11.60 12.65
CA ILE A 20 -14.06 -11.83 11.20
C ILE A 20 -15.52 -11.88 10.70
N HIS A 21 -16.43 -12.43 11.52
CA HIS A 21 -17.86 -12.47 11.23
C HIS A 21 -18.58 -11.23 11.79
N TYR A 22 -18.09 -10.05 11.43
CA TYR A 22 -18.71 -8.77 11.77
C TYR A 22 -19.94 -8.51 10.90
N SER A 23 -20.92 -7.77 11.44
CA SER A 23 -22.06 -7.29 10.67
C SER A 23 -21.81 -5.90 10.10
N VAL A 24 -22.38 -5.66 8.92
CA VAL A 24 -22.46 -4.35 8.27
C VAL A 24 -23.93 -3.98 8.16
N GLU A 25 -24.23 -2.71 8.43
CA GLU A 25 -25.52 -2.11 8.15
C GLU A 25 -25.44 -1.32 6.84
N GLU A 26 -26.32 -1.64 5.88
CA GLU A 26 -26.47 -0.88 4.65
C GLU A 26 -27.95 -0.63 4.39
N GLY A 27 -28.40 0.63 4.53
CA GLY A 27 -29.79 1.01 4.29
C GLY A 27 -30.81 0.38 5.26
N GLY A 28 -30.38 0.01 6.47
CA GLY A 28 -31.22 -0.66 7.49
C GLY A 28 -31.20 -2.19 7.43
N GLU A 29 -30.55 -2.79 6.41
CA GLU A 29 -30.32 -4.22 6.32
C GLU A 29 -28.99 -4.61 6.99
N PHE A 30 -29.02 -5.67 7.79
CA PHE A 30 -27.83 -6.21 8.45
C PHE A 30 -27.38 -7.49 7.76
N TYR A 31 -26.13 -7.52 7.32
CA TYR A 31 -25.54 -8.73 6.75
C TYR A 31 -24.08 -8.88 7.17
N THR A 32 -23.60 -10.12 7.15
CA THR A 32 -22.19 -10.44 7.41
C THR A 32 -21.48 -10.58 6.07
N PRO A 33 -20.48 -9.74 5.76
CA PRO A 33 -19.72 -9.87 4.52
C PRO A 33 -19.04 -11.24 4.43
N GLU A 34 -19.18 -11.90 3.28
CA GLU A 34 -18.52 -13.20 3.03
C GLU A 34 -16.99 -13.07 2.96
N LYS A 35 -16.50 -11.89 2.58
CA LYS A 35 -15.09 -11.63 2.35
C LYS A 35 -14.65 -10.26 2.88
N GLY A 36 -13.36 -10.17 3.19
CA GLY A 36 -12.74 -8.96 3.70
C GLY A 36 -12.76 -8.87 5.23
N ILE A 37 -12.19 -7.80 5.75
CA ILE A 37 -12.10 -7.49 7.18
C ILE A 37 -12.68 -6.11 7.43
N ALA A 38 -13.23 -5.89 8.63
CA ALA A 38 -13.89 -4.63 8.99
C ALA A 38 -12.96 -3.42 8.77
N ARG A 39 -13.32 -2.53 7.84
CA ARG A 39 -12.54 -1.31 7.60
C ARG A 39 -12.71 -0.36 8.78
N GLY A 40 -11.60 0.05 9.40
CA GLY A 40 -11.60 0.95 10.55
C GLY A 40 -11.51 0.24 11.91
N CYS A 41 -11.48 -1.09 11.95
CA CYS A 41 -11.15 -1.80 13.17
C CYS A 41 -9.63 -1.76 13.44
N ALA A 42 -9.25 -1.53 14.70
CA ALA A 42 -7.85 -1.46 15.12
C ALA A 42 -7.09 -2.78 14.91
N LEU A 43 -7.79 -3.92 14.88
CA LEU A 43 -7.19 -5.24 14.71
C LEU A 43 -6.93 -5.59 13.24
N SER A 44 -7.62 -4.95 12.30
CA SER A 44 -7.55 -5.26 10.87
C SER A 44 -6.15 -5.13 10.27
N PRO A 45 -5.34 -4.08 10.59
CA PRO A 45 -3.97 -4.01 10.10
C PRO A 45 -3.10 -5.20 10.55
N LEU A 46 -3.27 -5.66 11.79
CA LEU A 46 -2.53 -6.82 12.30
C LEU A 46 -2.92 -8.10 11.56
N MET A 47 -4.22 -8.30 11.35
CA MET A 47 -4.74 -9.46 10.63
C MET A 47 -4.28 -9.48 9.17
N GLY A 48 -4.26 -8.32 8.51
CA GLY A 48 -3.70 -8.19 7.16
C GLY A 48 -2.20 -8.48 7.11
N ALA A 49 -1.44 -8.06 8.13
CA ALA A 49 -0.02 -8.38 8.22
C ALA A 49 0.22 -9.88 8.43
N LEU A 50 -0.56 -10.53 9.31
CA LEU A 50 -0.46 -11.97 9.56
C LEU A 50 -0.80 -12.79 8.31
N HIS A 51 -1.86 -12.43 7.59
CA HIS A 51 -2.29 -13.15 6.39
C HIS A 51 -1.24 -13.11 5.26
N LEU A 52 -0.43 -12.04 5.21
CA LEU A 52 0.67 -11.87 4.26
C LEU A 52 2.03 -12.34 4.81
N TRP A 53 2.09 -12.85 6.04
CA TRP A 53 3.34 -13.22 6.69
C TRP A 53 4.12 -14.30 5.93
N ALA A 54 3.43 -15.32 5.39
CA ALA A 54 4.07 -16.36 4.58
C ALA A 54 4.73 -15.79 3.32
N VAL A 55 4.17 -14.73 2.75
CA VAL A 55 4.73 -14.03 1.58
C VAL A 55 6.00 -13.29 1.97
N ASP A 56 5.95 -12.54 3.06
CA ASP A 56 7.11 -11.81 3.58
C ASP A 56 8.25 -12.79 3.93
N ASN A 57 7.93 -13.91 4.57
CA ASN A 57 8.90 -14.95 4.91
C ASN A 57 9.56 -15.54 3.64
N TYR A 58 8.77 -15.82 2.60
CA TYR A 58 9.33 -16.31 1.33
C TYR A 58 10.33 -15.32 0.71
N PHE A 59 9.94 -14.04 0.62
CA PHE A 59 10.77 -13.01 -0.01
C PHE A 59 11.99 -12.61 0.83
N ALA A 60 11.92 -12.69 2.15
CA ALA A 60 13.06 -12.48 3.04
C ALA A 60 14.20 -13.47 2.80
N HIS A 61 13.89 -14.69 2.37
CA HIS A 61 14.87 -15.74 2.06
C HIS A 61 15.36 -15.71 0.60
N GLN A 62 14.89 -14.78 -0.24
CA GLN A 62 15.35 -14.69 -1.62
C GLN A 62 16.64 -13.85 -1.72
N HIS A 63 17.66 -14.41 -2.35
CA HIS A 63 18.91 -13.70 -2.62
C HIS A 63 18.83 -12.82 -3.87
N LYS A 64 19.65 -11.77 -3.90
CA LYS A 64 19.82 -10.86 -5.06
C LYS A 64 18.52 -10.16 -5.49
N ILE A 65 17.60 -9.94 -4.55
CA ILE A 65 16.43 -9.10 -4.75
C ILE A 65 16.32 -8.11 -3.61
N TYR A 66 15.63 -7.01 -3.86
CA TYR A 66 15.11 -6.16 -2.80
C TYR A 66 13.60 -6.33 -2.75
N TYR A 67 13.07 -6.54 -1.56
CA TYR A 67 11.64 -6.67 -1.31
C TYR A 67 11.23 -5.65 -0.25
N GLY A 68 10.16 -4.91 -0.53
CA GLY A 68 9.53 -4.00 0.42
C GLY A 68 8.01 -4.13 0.34
N ARG A 69 7.36 -4.06 1.49
CA ARG A 69 5.90 -4.08 1.57
C ARG A 69 5.42 -3.00 2.53
N TYR A 70 4.36 -2.30 2.12
CA TYR A 70 3.61 -1.41 3.00
C TYR A 70 2.13 -1.75 2.87
N MET A 71 1.57 -2.39 3.90
CA MET A 71 0.21 -2.95 3.87
C MET A 71 0.04 -3.88 2.64
N ASP A 72 -0.80 -3.49 1.69
CA ASP A 72 -1.04 -4.18 0.43
C ASP A 72 -0.08 -3.73 -0.71
N ASP A 73 0.72 -2.67 -0.54
CA ASP A 73 1.65 -2.22 -1.58
C ASP A 73 2.98 -2.98 -1.55
N PHE A 74 3.25 -3.76 -2.59
CA PHE A 74 4.48 -4.52 -2.75
C PHE A 74 5.41 -3.83 -3.75
N VAL A 75 6.70 -3.77 -3.42
CA VAL A 75 7.78 -3.40 -4.33
C VAL A 75 8.84 -4.49 -4.35
N ILE A 76 9.22 -4.91 -5.57
CA ILE A 76 10.29 -5.89 -5.82
C ILE A 76 11.29 -5.26 -6.78
N LEU A 77 12.57 -5.23 -6.40
CA LEU A 77 13.65 -4.77 -7.27
C LEU A 77 14.62 -5.92 -7.54
N THR A 78 15.04 -6.04 -8.79
CA THR A 78 15.93 -7.11 -9.25
C THR A 78 16.97 -6.61 -10.25
N TYR A 79 18.05 -7.37 -10.41
CA TYR A 79 19.14 -7.04 -11.33
C TYR A 79 18.75 -7.29 -12.80
N SER A 80 17.85 -8.24 -13.06
CA SER A 80 17.44 -8.62 -14.41
C SER A 80 15.92 -8.70 -14.57
N ARG A 81 15.45 -8.52 -15.82
CA ARG A 81 14.02 -8.60 -16.16
C ARG A 81 13.47 -10.00 -15.95
N TRP A 82 14.29 -11.01 -16.22
CA TRP A 82 13.94 -12.42 -16.02
C TRP A 82 13.71 -12.74 -14.55
N GLN A 83 14.61 -12.27 -13.67
CA GLN A 83 14.45 -12.44 -12.24
C GLN A 83 13.18 -11.73 -11.74
N LEU A 84 12.91 -10.51 -12.21
CA LEU A 84 11.69 -9.79 -11.86
C LEU A 84 10.44 -10.58 -12.24
N ARG A 85 10.38 -11.06 -13.50
CA ARG A 85 9.23 -11.86 -13.98
C ARG A 85 9.02 -13.12 -13.15
N LYS A 86 10.11 -13.79 -12.75
CA LYS A 86 10.05 -14.96 -11.85
C LYS A 86 9.43 -14.58 -10.50
N GLN A 87 9.93 -13.52 -9.86
CA GLN A 87 9.45 -13.11 -8.54
C GLN A 87 8.01 -12.59 -8.57
N VAL A 88 7.63 -11.81 -9.58
CA VAL A 88 6.24 -11.37 -9.79
C VAL A 88 5.31 -12.57 -10.00
N LYS A 89 5.74 -13.60 -10.75
CA LYS A 89 4.96 -14.82 -10.91
C LYS A 89 4.76 -15.55 -9.57
N GLN A 90 5.79 -15.63 -8.72
CA GLN A 90 5.68 -16.26 -7.41
C GLN A 90 4.79 -15.46 -6.46
N LEU A 91 4.94 -14.13 -6.41
CA LEU A 91 4.04 -13.27 -5.64
C LEU A 91 2.59 -13.49 -6.05
N ASN A 92 2.30 -13.53 -7.36
CA ASN A 92 0.95 -13.78 -7.86
C ASN A 92 0.39 -15.12 -7.42
N LYS A 93 1.20 -16.18 -7.37
CA LYS A 93 0.76 -17.49 -6.88
C LYS A 93 0.42 -17.46 -5.40
N TYR A 94 1.25 -16.80 -4.58
CA TYR A 94 0.96 -16.64 -3.17
C TYR A 94 -0.33 -15.84 -2.95
N LEU A 95 -0.47 -14.70 -3.63
CA LEU A 95 -1.67 -13.88 -3.55
C LEU A 95 -2.92 -14.69 -3.96
N ALA A 96 -2.86 -15.42 -5.07
CA ALA A 96 -3.97 -16.29 -5.50
C ALA A 96 -4.28 -17.40 -4.48
N SER A 97 -3.26 -18.02 -3.87
CA SER A 97 -3.44 -19.06 -2.84
C SER A 97 -4.08 -18.52 -1.56
N LEU A 98 -3.88 -17.23 -1.28
CA LEU A 98 -4.48 -16.49 -0.18
C LEU A 98 -5.84 -15.87 -0.57
N GLY A 99 -6.29 -16.10 -1.81
CA GLY A 99 -7.53 -15.61 -2.41
C GLY A 99 -7.52 -14.13 -2.81
N PHE A 100 -6.36 -13.47 -2.83
CA PHE A 100 -6.25 -12.11 -3.34
C PHE A 100 -6.29 -12.07 -4.86
N GLU A 101 -7.11 -11.16 -5.39
CA GLU A 101 -7.13 -10.80 -6.81
C GLU A 101 -6.27 -9.56 -7.06
N LYS A 102 -5.70 -9.45 -8.26
CA LYS A 102 -4.96 -8.25 -8.64
C LYS A 102 -5.91 -7.22 -9.22
N HIS A 103 -5.70 -5.96 -8.84
CA HIS A 103 -6.29 -4.87 -9.59
C HIS A 103 -5.52 -4.69 -10.92
N PRO A 104 -6.16 -4.83 -12.09
CA PRO A 104 -5.48 -4.79 -13.39
C PRO A 104 -4.68 -3.49 -13.60
N ASP A 105 -5.22 -2.37 -13.14
CA ASP A 105 -4.60 -1.04 -13.33
C ASP A 105 -3.53 -0.65 -12.29
N LYS A 106 -3.23 -1.51 -11.29
CA LYS A 106 -2.34 -1.15 -10.18
C LYS A 106 -1.02 -1.94 -10.17
N THR A 107 -0.62 -2.48 -11.32
CA THR A 107 0.66 -3.16 -11.46
C THR A 107 1.59 -2.38 -12.37
N PHE A 108 2.81 -2.08 -11.91
CA PHE A 108 3.86 -1.49 -12.71
C PHE A 108 5.03 -2.47 -12.85
N ILE A 109 5.55 -2.65 -14.06
CA ILE A 109 6.75 -3.45 -14.33
C ILE A 109 7.62 -2.65 -15.29
N GLY A 110 8.82 -2.28 -14.87
CA GLY A 110 9.68 -1.41 -15.69
C GLY A 110 11.12 -1.31 -15.22
N LYS A 111 11.93 -0.59 -16.00
CA LYS A 111 13.31 -0.25 -15.63
C LYS A 111 13.30 0.80 -14.51
N VAL A 112 14.13 0.61 -13.48
CA VAL A 112 14.27 1.56 -12.36
C VAL A 112 14.74 2.93 -12.86
N SER A 113 15.57 2.97 -13.90
CA SER A 113 16.08 4.22 -14.50
C SER A 113 15.01 5.12 -15.13
N ARG A 114 13.84 4.57 -15.48
CA ARG A 114 12.70 5.39 -15.94
C ARG A 114 11.93 6.05 -14.80
N GLY A 115 12.24 5.64 -13.57
CA GLY A 115 11.56 6.04 -12.37
C GLY A 115 10.20 5.36 -12.19
N PHE A 116 9.76 5.28 -10.93
CA PHE A 116 8.43 4.77 -10.58
C PHE A 116 7.91 5.39 -9.29
N ASP A 117 6.59 5.41 -9.16
CA ASP A 117 5.87 5.88 -7.95
C ASP A 117 5.73 4.72 -6.95
N TRP A 118 6.19 4.94 -5.72
CA TRP A 118 5.91 4.08 -4.57
C TRP A 118 5.56 4.94 -3.36
N LEU A 119 4.37 4.72 -2.77
CA LEU A 119 3.84 5.48 -1.64
C LEU A 119 3.85 7.02 -1.82
N GLY A 120 3.77 7.51 -3.06
CA GLY A 120 3.79 8.95 -3.38
C GLY A 120 5.19 9.55 -3.52
N ALA A 121 6.25 8.75 -3.34
CA ALA A 121 7.63 9.10 -3.64
C ALA A 121 8.02 8.64 -5.05
N TRP A 122 8.81 9.46 -5.75
CA TRP A 122 9.40 9.12 -7.04
C TRP A 122 10.78 8.50 -6.85
N LEU A 123 10.90 7.22 -7.17
CA LEU A 123 12.11 6.43 -7.01
C LEU A 123 12.82 6.27 -8.36
N THR A 124 14.15 6.44 -8.39
CA THR A 124 15.00 6.18 -9.57
C THR A 124 16.23 5.35 -9.18
N ASP A 125 17.04 4.97 -10.17
CA ASP A 125 18.28 4.21 -9.99
C ASP A 125 19.35 5.00 -9.22
N LYS A 126 19.28 6.34 -9.27
CA LYS A 126 20.25 7.21 -8.62
C LYS A 126 19.91 7.46 -7.14
N VAL A 127 18.65 7.84 -6.80
CA VAL A 127 18.09 8.07 -5.43
C VAL A 127 16.54 8.17 -5.51
N VAL A 128 15.85 8.28 -4.36
CA VAL A 128 14.56 8.99 -4.23
C VAL A 128 14.72 10.42 -4.74
N VAL A 129 13.98 10.80 -5.77
CA VAL A 129 14.16 12.10 -6.46
C VAL A 129 13.18 13.15 -5.95
N GLY A 130 12.03 12.74 -5.41
CA GLY A 130 11.04 13.68 -4.87
C GLY A 130 9.62 13.10 -4.83
N ILE A 131 8.64 13.97 -5.03
CA ILE A 131 7.21 13.62 -5.00
C ILE A 131 6.80 13.03 -6.36
N ALA A 132 6.05 11.94 -6.35
CA ALA A 132 5.54 11.31 -7.57
C ALA A 132 4.60 12.24 -8.36
N PRO A 133 4.64 12.22 -9.72
CA PRO A 133 3.73 13.01 -10.56
C PRO A 133 2.25 12.78 -10.24
N ARG A 134 1.88 11.54 -9.92
CA ARG A 134 0.53 11.17 -9.49
C ARG A 134 0.12 11.90 -8.20
N ALA A 135 1.01 11.95 -7.20
CA ALA A 135 0.74 12.64 -5.94
C ALA A 135 0.60 14.17 -6.14
N LEU A 136 1.37 14.76 -7.06
CA LEU A 136 1.21 16.17 -7.46
C LEU A 136 -0.14 16.43 -8.15
N THR A 137 -0.56 15.53 -9.03
CA THR A 137 -1.85 15.63 -9.72
C THR A 137 -3.01 15.54 -8.72
N ASN A 138 -2.97 14.54 -7.83
CA ASN A 138 -3.94 14.38 -6.74
C ASN A 138 -3.99 15.61 -5.83
N HIS A 139 -2.84 16.24 -5.54
CA HIS A 139 -2.79 17.48 -4.78
C HIS A 139 -3.54 18.62 -5.49
N ARG A 140 -3.26 18.85 -6.78
CA ARG A 140 -3.93 19.88 -7.58
C ARG A 140 -5.44 19.66 -7.63
N GLU A 141 -5.87 18.42 -7.86
CA GLU A 141 -7.29 18.06 -7.85
C GLU A 141 -7.93 18.28 -6.49
N LYS A 142 -7.25 17.92 -5.40
CA LYS A 142 -7.78 18.12 -4.04
C LYS A 142 -7.93 19.59 -3.72
N VAL A 143 -6.98 20.44 -4.12
CA VAL A 143 -7.09 21.90 -4.00
C VAL A 143 -8.30 22.41 -4.77
N ARG A 144 -8.47 21.99 -6.04
CA ARG A 144 -9.63 22.36 -6.86
C ARG A 144 -10.95 21.99 -6.20
N ARG A 145 -11.09 20.73 -5.75
CA ARG A 145 -12.29 20.25 -5.05
C ARG A 145 -12.58 21.03 -3.76
N LEU A 146 -11.54 21.41 -3.00
CA LEU A 146 -11.73 22.23 -1.80
C LEU A 146 -12.32 23.60 -2.14
N TYR A 147 -11.87 24.25 -3.22
CA TYR A 147 -12.48 25.49 -3.69
C TYR A 147 -13.95 25.28 -4.11
N GLU A 148 -14.23 24.23 -4.89
CA GLU A 148 -15.59 23.91 -5.36
C GLU A 148 -16.56 23.65 -4.18
N GLN A 149 -16.15 22.83 -3.21
CA GLN A 149 -16.97 22.45 -2.05
C GLN A 149 -17.24 23.63 -1.11
N THR A 150 -16.30 24.57 -1.02
CA THR A 150 -16.40 25.73 -0.12
C THR A 150 -16.86 27.00 -0.82
N ARG A 151 -17.38 26.90 -2.05
CA ARG A 151 -17.82 28.05 -2.86
C ARG A 151 -18.88 28.94 -2.18
N HIS A 152 -19.65 28.37 -1.27
CA HIS A 152 -20.71 29.05 -0.52
C HIS A 152 -20.18 29.73 0.76
N TRP A 153 -18.90 29.55 1.09
CA TRP A 153 -18.27 30.18 2.26
C TRP A 153 -17.77 31.58 1.94
N SER A 154 -17.53 32.38 2.97
CA SER A 154 -16.80 33.64 2.80
C SER A 154 -15.40 33.40 2.25
N LYS A 155 -14.89 34.35 1.44
CA LYS A 155 -13.57 34.26 0.81
C LYS A 155 -12.46 34.00 1.83
N THR A 156 -12.52 34.64 3.00
CA THR A 156 -11.55 34.45 4.09
C THR A 156 -11.56 33.03 4.64
N LYS A 157 -12.74 32.46 4.88
CA LYS A 157 -12.89 31.09 5.41
C LYS A 157 -12.45 30.05 4.39
N GLN A 158 -12.78 30.26 3.12
CA GLN A 158 -12.31 29.43 2.00
C GLN A 158 -10.78 29.47 1.87
N ALA A 159 -10.18 30.67 1.88
CA ALA A 159 -8.73 30.84 1.78
C ALA A 159 -8.00 30.14 2.93
N ARG A 160 -8.49 30.29 4.17
CA ARG A 160 -7.94 29.59 5.35
C ARG A 160 -8.00 28.08 5.19
N ARG A 161 -9.14 27.52 4.76
CA ARG A 161 -9.31 26.07 4.58
C ARG A 161 -8.31 25.48 3.58
N VAL A 162 -8.09 26.18 2.45
CA VAL A 162 -7.12 25.75 1.43
C VAL A 162 -5.69 25.92 1.94
N SER A 163 -5.39 27.01 2.66
CA SER A 163 -4.08 27.25 3.28
C SER A 163 -3.71 26.14 4.28
N ASP A 164 -4.61 25.77 5.18
CA ASP A 164 -4.40 24.72 6.17
C ASP A 164 -4.10 23.36 5.50
N TYR A 165 -4.82 23.05 4.43
CA TYR A 165 -4.55 21.85 3.63
C TYR A 165 -3.16 21.91 2.98
N ARG A 166 -2.82 23.03 2.33
CA ARG A 166 -1.51 23.22 1.69
C ARG A 166 -0.37 23.14 2.69
N ALA A 167 -0.53 23.68 3.91
CA ALA A 167 0.46 23.57 4.97
C ALA A 167 0.73 22.11 5.36
N ARG A 168 -0.32 21.32 5.62
CA ARG A 168 -0.18 19.87 5.89
C ARG A 168 0.44 19.11 4.72
N TRP A 169 0.04 19.44 3.48
CA TRP A 169 0.59 18.80 2.30
C TRP A 169 2.08 19.13 2.10
N LYS A 170 2.51 20.36 2.41
CA LYS A 170 3.93 20.74 2.40
C LYS A 170 4.74 19.99 3.45
N ILE A 171 4.18 19.76 4.65
CA ILE A 171 4.83 18.94 5.68
C ILE A 171 5.02 17.50 5.17
N TRP A 172 3.96 16.88 4.64
CA TRP A 172 4.04 15.55 4.02
C TRP A 172 5.03 15.49 2.85
N GLY A 173 4.98 16.46 1.93
CA GLY A 173 5.90 16.55 0.79
C GLY A 173 7.34 16.82 1.23
N GLY A 174 7.51 17.50 2.36
CA GLY A 174 8.77 17.64 3.09
C GLY A 174 9.31 16.28 3.51
N TYR A 175 8.51 15.44 4.17
CA TYR A 175 8.87 14.05 4.50
C TYR A 175 9.23 13.19 3.29
N GLY A 176 8.63 13.45 2.12
CA GLY A 176 9.04 12.83 0.85
C GLY A 176 10.48 13.18 0.41
N ARG A 177 11.09 14.21 1.02
CA ARG A 177 12.50 14.62 0.88
C ARG A 177 13.35 14.29 2.13
N THR A 178 12.73 13.99 3.27
CA THR A 178 13.38 13.70 4.57
C THR A 178 13.64 12.19 4.72
N PRO A 179 14.70 11.74 5.42
CA PRO A 179 15.16 10.35 5.43
C PRO A 179 14.29 9.35 6.21
N VAL A 180 12.98 9.56 6.37
CA VAL A 180 12.09 8.59 7.03
C VAL A 180 11.89 7.33 6.16
N LEU A 181 12.10 7.45 4.85
CA LEU A 181 12.18 6.32 3.91
C LEU A 181 13.59 5.71 3.79
N ARG A 182 14.64 6.28 4.43
CA ARG A 182 16.02 5.73 4.33
C ARG A 182 16.16 4.30 4.87
N PRO A 183 15.50 3.88 5.97
CA PRO A 183 15.65 2.52 6.49
C PRO A 183 15.07 1.46 5.53
N LEU A 184 14.04 1.83 4.76
CA LEU A 184 13.41 0.99 3.73
C LEU A 184 14.16 1.05 2.38
N LEU A 185 15.40 1.53 2.34
CA LEU A 185 16.13 1.80 1.09
C LEU A 185 17.65 1.51 1.15
N ARG A 186 18.09 0.49 1.90
CA ARG A 186 19.47 -0.07 1.80
C ARG A 186 19.41 -1.49 1.20
N PRO A 187 20.29 -1.91 0.27
CA PRO A 187 21.52 -1.30 -0.31
C PRO A 187 21.22 -0.55 -1.64
N PRO A 188 22.19 0.01 -2.41
CA PRO A 188 21.88 1.09 -3.33
C PRO A 188 20.99 0.63 -4.48
N LEU A 189 19.88 1.33 -4.70
CA LEU A 189 18.99 1.14 -5.86
C LEU A 189 19.77 1.08 -7.19
N ARG A 190 20.96 1.71 -7.25
CA ARG A 190 21.90 1.67 -8.38
C ARG A 190 22.24 0.27 -8.86
N SER A 191 22.20 -0.73 -7.98
CA SER A 191 22.54 -2.10 -8.35
C SER A 191 21.37 -2.80 -9.09
N TYR A 192 20.13 -2.33 -8.91
CA TYR A 192 18.93 -2.95 -9.47
C TYR A 192 18.50 -2.29 -10.79
N ALA A 193 18.32 -3.09 -11.84
CA ALA A 193 17.92 -2.60 -13.16
C ALA A 193 16.40 -2.61 -13.38
N GLN A 194 15.66 -3.41 -12.62
CA GLN A 194 14.23 -3.65 -12.83
C GLN A 194 13.44 -3.50 -11.54
N ALA A 195 12.23 -2.93 -11.66
CA ALA A 195 11.27 -2.77 -10.59
C ALA A 195 9.91 -3.35 -11.00
N GLY A 196 9.28 -4.05 -10.06
CA GLY A 196 7.88 -4.40 -10.08
C GLY A 196 7.19 -3.79 -8.88
N ARG A 197 6.08 -3.09 -9.10
CA ARG A 197 5.16 -2.65 -8.05
C ARG A 197 3.81 -3.32 -8.26
N MET A 198 3.20 -3.78 -7.18
CA MET A 198 1.92 -4.45 -7.22
C MET A 198 1.08 -4.10 -5.99
N LEU A 199 -0.18 -3.78 -6.24
CA LEU A 199 -1.21 -3.66 -5.22
C LEU A 199 -2.26 -4.78 -5.47
N PRO A 200 -2.40 -5.77 -4.59
CA PRO A 200 -3.54 -6.66 -4.59
C PRO A 200 -4.82 -5.86 -4.30
N GLY A 201 -5.92 -6.25 -4.93
CA GLY A 201 -7.24 -5.89 -4.48
C GLY A 201 -7.64 -6.75 -3.28
N ALA A 202 -8.45 -6.19 -2.38
CA ALA A 202 -9.23 -7.01 -1.46
C ALA A 202 -10.18 -7.91 -2.27
N PHE A 203 -10.52 -9.06 -1.71
CA PHE A 203 -11.57 -9.93 -2.25
C PHE A 203 -12.78 -9.09 -2.68
N ARG A 204 -13.17 -9.20 -3.96
CA ARG A 204 -14.55 -8.93 -4.37
C ARG A 204 -15.42 -10.11 -3.96
#